data_AF-A0A5C5PR25-F1
#
_entry.id   AF-A0A5C5PR25-F1
#
_cell.length_a   1.000
_cell.length_b   1.000
_cell.length_c   1.000
_cell.angle_alpha   90.00
_cell.angle_beta   90.00
_cell.angle_gamma   90.00
#
_symmetry.space_group_name_H-M   'P 1'
#
loop_
_entity.id
_entity.type
_entity.pdbx_description
1 polymer ?
#
loop_
_entity_poly.entity_id
_entity_poly.type
_entity_poly.pdbx_seq_one_letter_code
_entity_poly.pdbx_strand_id
1 'polypeptide(L)'
;MTFFSRLYRYRQSEFRNACEDYLTELLAEWLRLATEAGMLGEVLEGIFGYCEDSIGDTSTLATVRWDTQHIIGPGYGDATGKRPDLVGSGKNFFLIIENKVSAGFTSYESEETGEVKHQLPLYQAYRDSRPERYGGVAFITYTTDPPACWFGPVSYWSRVFNVMRRCYRKGNPDSAFNYIGLKVTQHMKEIGMAGTHFELSDIVVLPAYERLHQGMTQLGSIAKRELSQSLVAINSTTDGFPLQHAHLGELTPPTFFGAALSYEGQKASASSLLVWAGVLSKTCYDISPASEGLPELSIGFGVWGDSIDFVGPDEALISQLELSIPSGTDGKWAWHVDTQAYNGAPIYIFSTRLTFIDIFGMTNGKDWDETAQMFFKVRSQELLGALSSSQLSDDESFIERLNRLVS
;
A
#
# COMPACT_ATOMS: atom_id res chain seq x y z
N MET A 1 9.97 10.71 33.98
CA MET A 1 9.32 11.74 33.12
C MET A 1 10.32 12.29 32.10
N THR A 2 10.75 11.45 31.16
CA THR A 2 11.92 11.71 30.29
C THR A 2 11.66 11.42 28.81
N PHE A 3 10.81 10.44 28.49
CA PHE A 3 10.51 10.07 27.10
C PHE A 3 9.74 11.17 26.35
N PHE A 4 8.60 11.63 26.88
CA PHE A 4 7.80 12.68 26.23
C PHE A 4 8.52 14.02 26.12
N SER A 5 9.42 14.35 27.05
CA SER A 5 10.24 15.56 26.97
C SER A 5 11.38 15.45 25.95
N ARG A 6 11.87 14.23 25.65
CA ARG A 6 12.80 13.96 24.54
C ARG A 6 12.09 13.98 23.19
N LEU A 7 10.92 13.36 23.08
CA LEU A 7 10.05 13.47 21.90
C LEU A 7 9.63 14.92 21.61
N TYR A 8 9.36 15.73 22.64
CA TYR A 8 9.01 17.16 22.45
C TYR A 8 10.19 18.02 21.99
N ARG A 9 11.43 17.61 22.26
CA ARG A 9 12.64 18.30 21.75
C ARG A 9 12.97 17.92 20.31
N TYR A 10 12.18 17.03 19.71
CA TYR A 10 12.30 16.63 18.32
C TYR A 10 12.01 17.80 17.37
N ARG A 11 12.92 18.03 16.42
CA ARG A 11 12.69 18.91 15.28
C ARG A 11 12.88 18.08 14.01
N GLN A 12 11.80 17.93 13.26
CA GLN A 12 11.81 17.34 11.92
C GLN A 12 12.85 18.08 11.06
N SER A 13 13.72 17.34 10.38
CA SER A 13 14.60 17.88 9.34
C SER A 13 14.26 17.24 8.00
N GLU A 14 14.48 17.96 6.90
CA GLU A 14 14.16 17.50 5.55
C GLU A 14 14.95 16.25 5.12
N PHE A 15 16.00 15.88 5.85
CA PHE A 15 16.90 14.78 5.53
C PHE A 15 16.79 13.58 6.49
N ARG A 16 15.87 13.60 7.46
CA ARG A 16 15.68 12.52 8.45
C ARG A 16 14.26 11.96 8.42
N ASN A 17 14.14 10.64 8.40
CA ASN A 17 12.85 9.97 8.45
C ASN A 17 12.30 10.00 9.88
N ALA A 18 11.13 10.65 10.08
CA ALA A 18 10.49 10.78 11.38
C ALA A 18 10.20 9.43 12.06
N CYS A 19 9.97 8.37 11.26
CA CYS A 19 9.78 7.02 11.78
C CYS A 19 11.09 6.44 12.35
N GLU A 20 12.23 6.66 11.68
CA GLU A 20 13.53 6.17 12.14
C GLU A 20 13.92 6.79 13.48
N ASP A 21 13.80 8.12 13.61
CA ASP A 21 14.11 8.82 14.86
C ASP A 21 13.17 8.39 16.01
N TYR A 22 11.86 8.27 15.74
CA TYR A 22 10.89 7.80 16.72
C TYR A 22 11.24 6.41 17.24
N LEU A 23 11.54 5.47 16.34
CA LEU A 23 11.92 4.10 16.69
C LEU A 23 13.25 4.05 17.45
N THR A 24 14.21 4.89 17.12
CA THR A 24 15.49 5.02 17.83
C THR A 24 15.29 5.49 19.28
N GLU A 25 14.51 6.56 19.50
CA GLU A 25 14.22 7.06 20.85
C GLU A 25 13.41 6.04 21.68
N LEU A 26 12.47 5.36 21.04
CA LEU A 26 11.65 4.32 21.64
C LEU A 26 12.50 3.12 22.09
N LEU A 27 13.38 2.65 21.21
CA LEU A 27 14.31 1.56 21.51
C LEU A 27 15.27 1.96 22.64
N ALA A 28 15.78 3.19 22.63
CA ALA A 28 16.65 3.69 23.67
C ALA A 28 15.97 3.71 25.05
N GLU A 29 14.70 4.17 25.12
CA GLU A 29 13.95 4.14 26.38
C GLU A 29 13.68 2.71 26.85
N TRP A 30 13.31 1.82 25.93
CA TRP A 30 13.09 0.42 26.27
C TRP A 30 14.38 -0.26 26.76
N LEU A 31 15.54 0.03 26.17
CA LEU A 31 16.83 -0.50 26.61
C LEU A 31 17.25 0.03 27.99
N ARG A 32 16.92 1.28 28.34
CA ARG A 32 17.12 1.81 29.71
C ARG A 32 16.33 0.98 30.72
N LEU A 33 15.04 0.76 30.44
CA LEU A 33 14.18 -0.04 31.30
C LEU A 33 14.61 -1.51 31.36
N ALA A 34 15.07 -2.09 30.25
CA ALA A 34 15.65 -3.43 30.24
C ALA A 34 16.92 -3.53 31.10
N THR A 35 17.74 -2.46 31.11
CA THR A 35 18.94 -2.36 31.94
C THR A 35 18.57 -2.30 33.42
N GLU A 36 17.61 -1.44 33.80
CA GLU A 36 17.09 -1.33 35.17
C GLU A 36 16.46 -2.65 35.66
N ALA A 37 15.81 -3.39 34.75
CA ALA A 37 15.24 -4.70 35.05
C ALA A 37 16.27 -5.84 35.10
N GLY A 38 17.56 -5.56 34.86
CA GLY A 38 18.63 -6.58 34.83
C GLY A 38 18.54 -7.55 33.65
N MET A 39 17.79 -7.20 32.60
CA MET A 39 17.53 -8.07 31.44
C MET A 39 18.46 -7.80 30.26
N LEU A 40 19.43 -6.88 30.40
CA LEU A 40 20.20 -6.41 29.25
C LEU A 40 20.99 -7.54 28.54
N GLY A 41 21.50 -8.53 29.28
CA GLY A 41 22.16 -9.69 28.68
C GLY A 41 21.24 -10.47 27.72
N GLU A 42 20.05 -10.87 28.19
CA GLU A 42 19.03 -11.56 27.37
C GLU A 42 18.63 -10.73 26.14
N VAL A 43 18.57 -9.41 26.29
CA VAL A 43 18.19 -8.49 25.21
C VAL A 43 19.29 -8.39 24.15
N LEU A 44 20.56 -8.27 24.55
CA LEU A 44 21.69 -8.16 23.61
C LEU A 44 21.88 -9.45 22.82
N GLU A 45 21.80 -10.61 23.48
CA GLU A 45 21.81 -11.91 22.81
C GLU A 45 20.58 -12.07 21.90
N GLY A 46 19.40 -11.75 22.43
CA GLY A 46 18.14 -11.91 21.74
C GLY A 46 18.03 -11.07 20.48
N ILE A 47 18.40 -9.78 20.53
CA ILE A 47 18.28 -8.85 19.40
C ILE A 47 19.50 -8.97 18.47
N PHE A 48 20.71 -8.86 19.01
CA PHE A 48 21.92 -8.70 18.20
C PHE A 48 22.72 -10.00 18.02
N GLY A 49 22.34 -11.08 18.69
CA GLY A 49 23.06 -12.36 18.61
C GLY A 49 24.45 -12.31 19.25
N TYR A 50 24.70 -11.38 20.17
CA TYR A 50 25.95 -11.33 20.91
C TYR A 50 26.10 -12.53 21.83
N CYS A 51 27.28 -13.16 21.78
CA CYS A 51 27.68 -14.20 22.72
C CYS A 51 28.28 -13.60 24.00
N GLU A 52 28.50 -14.45 25.00
CA GLU A 52 29.10 -14.06 26.29
C GLU A 52 30.42 -13.30 26.11
N ASP A 53 31.25 -13.68 25.14
CA ASP A 53 32.53 -13.01 24.84
C ASP A 53 32.37 -11.56 24.35
N SER A 54 31.24 -11.22 23.75
CA SER A 54 30.93 -9.85 23.30
C SER A 54 30.18 -9.03 24.36
N ILE A 55 29.48 -9.68 25.29
CA ILE A 55 28.69 -9.03 26.35
C ILE A 55 29.54 -8.74 27.59
N GLY A 56 30.44 -9.66 27.96
CA GLY A 56 31.25 -9.59 29.17
C GLY A 56 30.47 -9.97 30.44
N ASP A 57 30.92 -9.45 31.58
CA ASP A 57 30.32 -9.74 32.89
C ASP A 57 28.93 -9.07 33.01
N THR A 58 27.88 -9.90 33.04
CA THR A 58 26.47 -9.47 33.15
C THR A 58 26.20 -8.60 34.38
N SER A 59 26.96 -8.75 35.47
CA SER A 59 26.80 -7.91 36.66
C SER A 59 27.18 -6.44 36.41
N THR A 60 28.05 -6.19 35.43
CA THR A 60 28.49 -4.83 35.07
C THR A 60 27.52 -4.13 34.12
N LEU A 61 26.65 -4.88 33.44
CA LEU A 61 25.65 -4.35 32.50
C LEU A 61 24.64 -3.42 33.17
N ALA A 62 24.36 -3.59 34.47
CA ALA A 62 23.48 -2.69 35.22
C ALA A 62 23.98 -1.22 35.23
N THR A 63 25.24 -0.97 34.87
CA THR A 63 25.83 0.37 34.81
C THR A 63 25.75 1.03 33.42
N VAL A 64 25.24 0.31 32.41
CA VAL A 64 25.19 0.80 31.03
C VAL A 64 24.18 1.95 30.89
N ARG A 65 24.60 3.02 30.22
CA ARG A 65 23.78 4.19 29.90
C ARG A 65 23.54 4.28 28.39
N TRP A 66 22.31 4.63 28.02
CA TRP A 66 21.84 4.67 26.64
C TRP A 66 21.53 6.10 26.16
N ASP A 67 22.21 6.54 25.10
CA ASP A 67 22.18 7.90 24.57
C ASP A 67 21.94 7.93 23.04
N THR A 68 21.01 8.77 22.58
CA THR A 68 20.63 8.93 21.14
C THR A 68 21.24 10.16 20.46
N GLN A 69 22.03 10.95 21.21
CA GLN A 69 22.61 12.21 20.74
C GLN A 69 24.13 12.24 20.93
N HIS A 70 24.76 11.06 20.93
CA HIS A 70 26.19 10.91 21.16
C HIS A 70 27.00 11.53 20.01
N ILE A 71 27.84 12.52 20.30
CA ILE A 71 28.77 13.10 19.31
C ILE A 71 30.15 12.50 19.53
N ILE A 72 30.74 11.95 18.47
CA ILE A 72 32.11 11.44 18.51
C ILE A 72 33.06 12.63 18.66
N GLY A 73 33.84 12.63 19.74
CA GLY A 73 34.77 13.70 20.07
C GLY A 73 35.95 13.83 19.10
N PRO A 74 36.84 14.82 19.30
CA PRO A 74 38.04 14.98 18.47
C PRO A 74 39.01 13.80 18.64
N GLY A 75 39.80 13.53 17.60
CA GLY A 75 40.89 12.53 17.63
C GLY A 75 40.54 11.17 17.05
N TYR A 76 39.37 11.01 16.40
CA TYR A 76 38.91 9.74 15.82
C TYR A 76 38.79 9.77 14.29
N GLY A 77 39.69 10.51 13.63
CA GLY A 77 39.72 10.65 12.16
C GLY A 77 38.37 11.06 11.58
N ASP A 78 37.97 10.41 10.49
CA ASP A 78 36.73 10.64 9.74
C ASP A 78 35.45 10.50 10.59
N ALA A 79 35.52 9.78 11.73
CA ALA A 79 34.39 9.62 12.63
C ALA A 79 34.14 10.84 13.52
N THR A 80 35.12 11.75 13.64
CA THR A 80 35.02 12.96 14.46
C THR A 80 33.80 13.80 14.07
N GLY A 81 33.00 14.22 15.06
CA GLY A 81 31.81 15.05 14.85
C GLY A 81 30.58 14.31 14.30
N LYS A 82 30.72 13.03 13.92
CA LYS A 82 29.58 12.19 13.52
C LYS A 82 28.74 11.82 14.75
N ARG A 83 27.46 11.51 14.52
CA ARG A 83 26.48 11.18 15.56
C ARG A 83 25.79 9.85 15.22
N PRO A 84 26.21 8.73 15.83
CA PRO A 84 25.49 7.47 15.72
C PRO A 84 24.08 7.59 16.30
N ASP A 85 23.15 6.77 15.82
CA ASP A 85 21.74 6.84 16.23
C ASP A 85 21.53 6.53 17.73
N LEU A 86 22.22 5.51 18.24
CA LEU A 86 22.13 5.09 19.64
C LEU A 86 23.46 4.50 20.14
N VAL A 87 23.86 4.90 21.34
CA VAL A 87 25.07 4.38 22.01
C VAL A 87 24.73 3.88 23.40
N GLY A 88 25.21 2.67 23.72
CA GLY A 88 25.25 2.10 25.06
C GLY A 88 26.68 2.16 25.61
N SER A 89 26.91 2.80 26.75
CA SER A 89 28.23 2.92 27.36
C SER A 89 28.23 2.54 28.84
N GLY A 90 29.23 1.78 29.28
CA GLY A 90 29.35 1.31 30.66
C GLY A 90 30.79 0.90 30.98
N LYS A 91 31.01 0.30 32.15
CA LYS A 91 32.33 -0.16 32.55
C LYS A 91 32.82 -1.27 31.59
N ASN A 92 33.86 -0.98 30.81
CA ASN A 92 34.45 -1.89 29.82
C ASN A 92 33.48 -2.36 28.70
N PHE A 93 32.38 -1.64 28.49
CA PHE A 93 31.36 -1.95 27.49
C PHE A 93 31.03 -0.71 26.67
N PHE A 94 31.04 -0.84 25.34
CA PHE A 94 30.64 0.21 24.41
C PHE A 94 29.97 -0.39 23.18
N LEU A 95 28.71 -0.02 22.93
CA LEU A 95 27.90 -0.50 21.81
C LEU A 95 27.33 0.67 21.02
N ILE A 96 27.50 0.63 19.71
CA ILE A 96 26.85 1.53 18.77
C ILE A 96 25.73 0.77 18.07
N ILE A 97 24.54 1.35 18.00
CA ILE A 97 23.40 0.82 17.25
C ILE A 97 23.03 1.85 16.19
N GLU A 98 23.03 1.43 14.93
CA GLU A 98 22.54 2.21 13.81
C GLU A 98 21.17 1.66 13.36
N ASN A 99 20.21 2.54 13.07
CA ASN A 99 18.85 2.16 12.69
C ASN A 99 18.50 2.72 11.31
N LYS A 100 18.07 1.84 10.38
CA LYS A 100 17.52 2.25 9.08
C LYS A 100 16.25 1.49 8.77
N VAL A 101 15.15 2.20 8.51
CA VAL A 101 13.86 1.57 8.18
C VAL A 101 13.82 1.23 6.70
N SER A 102 13.98 2.23 5.84
CA SER A 102 13.82 2.08 4.38
C SER A 102 14.77 2.94 3.55
N ALA A 103 15.49 3.88 4.17
CA ALA A 103 16.46 4.71 3.47
C ALA A 103 17.79 3.95 3.31
N GLY A 104 18.49 4.19 2.20
CA GLY A 104 19.86 3.71 1.99
C GLY A 104 20.86 4.36 2.94
N PHE A 105 22.05 3.77 3.05
CA PHE A 105 23.12 4.32 3.89
C PHE A 105 23.75 5.59 3.29
N THR A 106 24.05 6.54 4.17
CA THR A 106 24.89 7.70 3.82
C THR A 106 26.33 7.24 3.65
N SER A 107 26.95 7.65 2.55
CA SER A 107 28.38 7.48 2.30
C SER A 107 29.12 8.79 2.57
N TYR A 108 30.30 8.71 3.16
CA TYR A 108 31.16 9.86 3.44
C TYR A 108 32.43 9.77 2.60
N GLU A 109 32.79 10.83 1.92
CA GLU A 109 34.09 10.94 1.26
C GLU A 109 35.13 11.40 2.29
N SER A 110 36.22 10.65 2.42
CA SER A 110 37.36 11.01 3.26
C SER A 110 38.05 12.26 2.70
N GLU A 111 38.18 13.32 3.51
CA GLU A 111 38.85 14.56 3.09
C GLU A 111 40.35 14.34 2.84
N GLU A 112 40.98 13.34 3.48
CA GLU A 112 42.40 13.05 3.34
C GLU A 112 42.73 12.12 2.16
N THR A 113 41.82 11.20 1.81
CA THR A 113 42.10 10.13 0.82
C THR A 113 41.18 10.14 -0.40
N GLY A 114 40.08 10.89 -0.38
CA GLY A 114 39.04 10.86 -1.43
C GLY A 114 38.24 9.55 -1.47
N GLU A 115 38.45 8.65 -0.50
CA GLU A 115 37.78 7.35 -0.48
C GLU A 115 36.38 7.46 0.11
N VAL A 116 35.40 6.86 -0.57
CA VAL A 116 34.01 6.80 -0.11
C VAL A 116 33.88 5.70 0.96
N LYS A 117 33.73 6.10 2.22
CA LYS A 117 33.50 5.19 3.36
C LYS A 117 32.03 5.17 3.75
N HIS A 118 31.48 3.96 3.88
CA HIS A 118 30.14 3.76 4.43
C HIS A 118 30.13 4.01 5.94
N GLN A 119 28.97 4.44 6.45
CA GLN A 119 28.77 4.82 7.86
C GLN A 119 29.09 3.68 8.85
N LEU A 120 28.70 2.42 8.58
CA LEU A 120 28.94 1.30 9.50
C LEU A 120 30.43 0.96 9.67
N PRO A 121 31.23 0.76 8.60
CA PRO A 121 32.69 0.60 8.73
C PRO A 121 33.37 1.75 9.48
N LEU A 122 32.92 2.98 9.27
CA LEU A 122 33.45 4.15 9.97
C LEU A 122 33.19 4.08 11.48
N TYR A 123 31.98 3.68 11.90
CA TYR A 123 31.69 3.45 13.32
C TYR A 123 32.41 2.24 13.90
N GLN A 124 32.66 1.20 13.11
CA GLN A 124 33.46 0.06 13.54
C GLN A 124 34.91 0.45 13.82
N ALA A 125 35.54 1.22 12.92
CA ALA A 125 36.89 1.75 13.14
C ALA A 125 36.97 2.64 14.39
N TYR A 126 35.94 3.49 14.59
CA TYR A 126 35.81 4.25 15.84
C TYR A 126 35.72 3.31 17.04
N ARG A 127 34.86 2.31 17.00
CA ARG A 127 34.71 1.34 18.09
C ARG A 127 36.01 0.60 18.40
N ASP A 128 36.76 0.16 17.40
CA ASP A 128 38.00 -0.60 17.55
C ASP A 128 39.14 0.24 18.15
N SER A 129 39.13 1.57 17.95
CA SER A 129 40.10 2.48 18.55
C SER A 129 39.90 2.71 20.05
N ARG A 130 38.76 2.27 20.61
CA ARG A 130 38.40 2.49 22.00
C ARG A 130 38.95 1.40 22.94
N PRO A 131 39.22 1.73 24.21
CA PRO A 131 39.78 0.77 25.16
C PRO A 131 38.77 -0.27 25.70
N GLU A 132 37.46 -0.06 25.54
CA GLU A 132 36.46 -1.03 26.03
C GLU A 132 36.55 -2.35 25.27
N ARG A 133 36.59 -3.47 25.99
CA ARG A 133 36.71 -4.82 25.42
C ARG A 133 35.38 -5.37 24.88
N TYR A 134 34.25 -5.00 25.47
CA TYR A 134 32.93 -5.59 25.17
C TYR A 134 32.00 -4.63 24.42
N GLY A 135 31.01 -5.17 23.73
CA GLY A 135 30.10 -4.44 22.83
C GLY A 135 30.56 -4.50 21.38
N GLY A 136 30.29 -3.47 20.59
CA GLY A 136 30.56 -3.48 19.15
C GLY A 136 29.77 -2.43 18.38
N VAL A 137 29.51 -2.71 17.10
CA VAL A 137 28.57 -1.95 16.27
C VAL A 137 27.51 -2.93 15.77
N ALA A 138 26.24 -2.55 15.88
CA ALA A 138 25.10 -3.35 15.44
C ALA A 138 24.19 -2.53 14.53
N PHE A 139 23.63 -3.19 13.53
CA PHE A 139 22.69 -2.58 12.61
C PHE A 139 21.28 -3.14 12.82
N ILE A 140 20.29 -2.26 12.98
CA ILE A 140 18.86 -2.62 13.00
C ILE A 140 18.21 -2.12 11.72
N THR A 141 17.45 -3.00 11.07
CA THR A 141 16.72 -2.63 9.85
C THR A 141 15.33 -3.19 9.71
N TYR A 142 14.53 -2.60 8.83
CA TYR A 142 13.29 -3.19 8.32
C TYR A 142 13.48 -3.72 6.90
N THR A 143 13.87 -2.86 5.95
CA THR A 143 14.08 -3.25 4.54
C THR A 143 15.40 -2.76 3.94
N THR A 144 16.24 -2.04 4.69
CA THR A 144 17.51 -1.51 4.17
C THR A 144 18.59 -2.57 4.25
N ASP A 145 19.16 -2.95 3.11
CA ASP A 145 20.31 -3.84 3.08
C ASP A 145 21.56 -3.16 3.68
N PRO A 146 22.35 -3.88 4.50
CA PRO A 146 23.63 -3.37 4.98
C PRO A 146 24.58 -3.12 3.79
N PRO A 147 25.56 -2.20 3.91
CA PRO A 147 26.59 -2.02 2.89
C PRO A 147 27.30 -3.36 2.62
N ALA A 148 27.67 -3.62 1.37
CA ALA A 148 28.27 -4.91 0.97
C ALA A 148 29.55 -5.28 1.74
N CYS A 149 30.24 -4.29 2.32
CA CYS A 149 31.44 -4.48 3.14
C CYS A 149 31.14 -4.70 4.63
N TRP A 150 29.87 -4.73 5.06
CA TRP A 150 29.48 -4.92 6.44
C TRP A 150 29.31 -6.41 6.78
N PHE A 151 30.12 -6.88 7.73
CA PHE A 151 30.09 -8.26 8.23
C PHE A 151 29.69 -8.37 9.70
N GLY A 152 29.33 -7.25 10.33
CA GLY A 152 28.91 -7.22 11.72
C GLY A 152 27.44 -7.59 11.92
N PRO A 153 26.95 -7.56 13.16
CA PRO A 153 25.58 -7.91 13.51
C PRO A 153 24.53 -7.09 12.73
N VAL A 154 23.55 -7.79 12.18
CA VAL A 154 22.35 -7.21 11.57
C VAL A 154 21.13 -7.84 12.22
N SER A 155 20.21 -7.02 12.70
CA SER A 155 18.93 -7.44 13.27
C SER A 155 17.78 -6.77 12.52
N TYR A 156 16.69 -7.50 12.35
CA TYR A 156 15.47 -6.94 11.80
C TYR A 156 14.54 -6.44 12.90
N TRP A 157 13.73 -5.42 12.62
CA TRP A 157 12.70 -4.93 13.55
C TRP A 157 11.71 -6.04 13.97
N SER A 158 11.42 -7.02 13.09
CA SER A 158 10.64 -8.21 13.45
C SER A 158 11.28 -9.04 14.57
N ARG A 159 12.62 -9.08 14.66
CA ARG A 159 13.36 -9.74 15.74
C ARG A 159 13.28 -8.92 17.03
N VAL A 160 13.47 -7.60 16.96
CA VAL A 160 13.29 -6.67 18.10
C VAL A 160 11.90 -6.84 18.72
N PHE A 161 10.85 -6.85 17.88
CA PHE A 161 9.47 -7.11 18.29
C PHE A 161 9.33 -8.41 19.09
N ASN A 162 9.88 -9.50 18.57
CA ASN A 162 9.77 -10.82 19.20
C ASN A 162 10.49 -10.88 20.55
N VAL A 163 11.65 -10.24 20.69
CA VAL A 163 12.38 -10.16 21.96
C VAL A 163 11.60 -9.32 22.96
N MET A 164 11.15 -8.11 22.58
CA MET A 164 10.32 -7.25 23.43
C MET A 164 9.09 -8.01 23.94
N ARG A 165 8.40 -8.73 23.05
CA ARG A 165 7.23 -9.56 23.38
C ARG A 165 7.54 -10.66 24.40
N ARG A 166 8.71 -11.30 24.31
CA ARG A 166 9.13 -12.32 25.28
C ARG A 166 9.47 -11.70 26.63
N CYS A 167 10.16 -10.56 26.64
CA CYS A 167 10.60 -9.90 27.87
C CYS A 167 9.41 -9.45 28.74
N TYR A 168 8.41 -8.76 28.17
CA TYR A 168 7.31 -8.28 29.02
C TYR A 168 6.35 -9.38 29.48
N ARG A 169 6.26 -10.51 28.78
CA ARG A 169 5.47 -11.67 29.23
C ARG A 169 6.02 -12.33 30.51
N LYS A 170 7.31 -12.11 30.81
CA LYS A 170 7.97 -12.63 32.02
C LYS A 170 7.92 -11.64 33.21
N GLY A 171 7.68 -10.35 32.96
CA GLY A 171 7.75 -9.28 33.96
C GLY A 171 6.45 -9.05 34.73
N ASN A 172 6.50 -8.18 35.74
CA ASN A 172 5.32 -7.67 36.44
C ASN A 172 4.45 -6.85 35.46
N PRO A 173 3.18 -7.23 35.20
CA PRO A 173 2.27 -6.53 34.28
C PRO A 173 2.17 -5.02 34.52
N ASP A 174 2.32 -4.60 35.77
CA ASP A 174 2.17 -3.21 36.19
C ASP A 174 3.48 -2.41 36.14
N SER A 175 4.58 -3.01 35.66
CA SER A 175 5.87 -2.32 35.53
C SER A 175 5.90 -1.40 34.30
N ALA A 176 6.62 -0.27 34.41
CA ALA A 176 6.84 0.64 33.29
C ALA A 176 7.50 -0.06 32.09
N PHE A 177 8.40 -1.02 32.37
CA PHE A 177 9.04 -1.86 31.35
C PHE A 177 8.01 -2.68 30.55
N ASN A 178 7.06 -3.32 31.24
CA ASN A 178 6.00 -4.09 30.59
C ASN A 178 5.02 -3.22 29.82
N TYR A 179 4.59 -2.10 30.42
CA TYR A 179 3.69 -1.16 29.76
C TYR A 179 4.28 -0.62 28.46
N ILE A 180 5.54 -0.16 28.51
CA ILE A 180 6.23 0.35 27.32
C ILE A 180 6.43 -0.78 26.32
N GLY A 181 6.93 -1.95 26.73
CA GLY A 181 7.07 -3.12 25.82
C GLY A 181 5.77 -3.50 25.11
N LEU A 182 4.63 -3.46 25.80
CA LEU A 182 3.32 -3.69 25.20
C LEU A 182 2.96 -2.61 24.17
N LYS A 183 3.14 -1.33 24.51
CA LYS A 183 2.82 -0.22 23.60
C LYS A 183 3.73 -0.19 22.37
N VAL A 184 5.03 -0.46 22.53
CA VAL A 184 5.97 -0.58 21.41
C VAL A 184 5.56 -1.72 20.49
N THR A 185 5.31 -2.91 21.03
CA THR A 185 4.92 -4.06 20.21
C THR A 185 3.57 -3.87 19.52
N GLN A 186 2.63 -3.17 20.15
CA GLN A 186 1.36 -2.79 19.51
C GLN A 186 1.62 -1.85 18.32
N HIS A 187 2.37 -0.76 18.53
CA HIS A 187 2.68 0.18 17.47
C HIS A 187 3.41 -0.48 16.30
N MET A 188 4.39 -1.35 16.57
CA MET A 188 5.11 -2.11 15.55
C MET A 188 4.21 -3.01 14.70
N LYS A 189 3.12 -3.55 15.27
CA LYS A 189 2.11 -4.29 14.49
C LYS A 189 1.32 -3.36 13.59
N GLU A 190 0.88 -2.22 14.11
CA GLU A 190 0.08 -1.23 13.38
C GLU A 190 0.83 -0.72 12.14
N ILE A 191 2.15 -0.56 12.22
CA ILE A 191 3.00 -0.13 11.09
C ILE A 191 3.59 -1.29 10.27
N GLY A 192 3.17 -2.53 10.50
CA GLY A 192 3.61 -3.70 9.72
C GLY A 192 5.03 -4.20 9.99
N MET A 193 5.74 -3.66 11.00
CA MET A 193 7.12 -4.02 11.34
C MET A 193 7.25 -5.24 12.27
N ALA A 194 6.14 -5.83 12.70
CA ALA A 194 6.13 -7.07 13.49
C ALA A 194 6.55 -8.31 12.66
N GLY A 195 6.65 -8.19 11.33
CA GLY A 195 6.80 -9.31 10.40
C GLY A 195 5.45 -9.86 9.94
N THR A 196 5.46 -10.78 8.97
CA THR A 196 4.23 -11.38 8.41
C THR A 196 3.51 -12.21 9.47
N HIS A 197 2.31 -11.78 9.85
CA HIS A 197 1.44 -12.51 10.78
C HIS A 197 0.15 -12.87 10.05
N PHE A 198 -0.19 -14.16 10.10
CA PHE A 198 -1.52 -14.64 9.73
C PHE A 198 -2.29 -14.92 11.02
N GLU A 199 -3.45 -14.31 11.19
CA GLU A 199 -4.41 -14.69 12.22
C GLU A 199 -5.20 -15.92 11.77
N LEU A 200 -5.75 -16.67 12.72
CA LEU A 200 -6.59 -17.84 12.39
C LEU A 200 -7.82 -17.40 11.58
N SER A 201 -8.35 -16.21 11.86
CA SER A 201 -9.38 -15.54 11.05
C SER A 201 -8.96 -15.39 9.60
N ASP A 202 -7.72 -15.00 9.31
CA ASP A 202 -7.23 -14.85 7.93
C ASP A 202 -7.22 -16.19 7.20
N ILE A 203 -6.82 -17.26 7.90
CA ILE A 203 -6.83 -18.63 7.35
C ILE A 203 -8.25 -19.13 7.12
N VAL A 204 -9.18 -18.83 8.03
CA VAL A 204 -10.59 -19.21 7.91
C VAL A 204 -11.30 -18.41 6.81
N VAL A 205 -10.91 -17.15 6.61
CA VAL A 205 -11.43 -16.27 5.57
C VAL A 205 -10.82 -16.59 4.21
N LEU A 206 -9.59 -17.12 4.13
CA LEU A 206 -8.91 -17.39 2.86
C LEU A 206 -9.76 -18.26 1.90
N PRO A 207 -10.33 -19.41 2.28
CA PRO A 207 -11.23 -20.16 1.39
C PRO A 207 -12.49 -19.39 0.98
N ALA A 208 -13.02 -18.53 1.86
CA ALA A 208 -14.18 -17.70 1.53
C ALA A 208 -13.80 -16.61 0.51
N TYR A 209 -12.64 -15.98 0.70
CA TYR A 209 -12.06 -15.02 -0.24
C TYR A 209 -11.76 -15.68 -1.59
N GLU A 210 -11.15 -16.87 -1.61
CA GLU A 210 -10.87 -17.64 -2.83
C GLU A 210 -12.16 -18.00 -3.57
N ARG A 211 -13.20 -18.49 -2.87
CA ARG A 211 -14.50 -18.78 -3.48
C ARG A 211 -15.15 -17.52 -4.03
N LEU A 212 -15.10 -16.41 -3.30
CA LEU A 212 -15.65 -15.13 -3.76
C LEU A 212 -14.90 -14.65 -5.00
N HIS A 213 -13.56 -14.70 -5.00
CA HIS A 213 -12.72 -14.34 -6.13
C HIS A 213 -12.99 -15.23 -7.36
N GLN A 214 -13.13 -16.54 -7.17
CA GLN A 214 -13.49 -17.48 -8.23
C GLN A 214 -14.89 -17.17 -8.79
N GLY A 215 -15.88 -16.94 -7.93
CA GLY A 215 -17.24 -16.56 -8.35
C GLY A 215 -17.24 -15.26 -9.14
N MET A 216 -16.57 -14.21 -8.65
CA MET A 216 -16.43 -12.94 -9.39
C MET A 216 -15.73 -13.11 -10.73
N THR A 217 -14.73 -14.00 -10.82
CA THR A 217 -14.03 -14.32 -12.08
C THR A 217 -14.96 -15.03 -13.07
N GLN A 218 -15.83 -15.93 -12.59
CA GLN A 218 -16.83 -16.61 -13.42
C GLN A 218 -17.88 -15.62 -13.95
N LEU A 219 -18.44 -14.79 -13.06
CA LEU A 219 -19.38 -13.73 -13.43
C LEU A 219 -18.75 -12.72 -14.41
N GLY A 220 -17.49 -12.35 -14.20
CA GLY A 220 -16.74 -11.51 -15.13
C GLY A 220 -16.52 -12.16 -16.49
N SER A 221 -16.35 -13.48 -16.54
CA SER A 221 -16.26 -14.23 -17.80
C SER A 221 -17.59 -14.26 -18.56
N ILE A 222 -18.72 -14.32 -17.83
CA ILE A 222 -20.06 -14.14 -18.41
C ILE A 222 -20.19 -12.72 -18.97
N ALA A 223 -19.83 -11.69 -18.20
CA ALA A 223 -19.87 -10.30 -18.65
C ALA A 223 -19.09 -10.08 -19.95
N LYS A 224 -17.85 -10.58 -19.99
CA LYS A 224 -16.98 -10.54 -21.17
C LYS A 224 -17.65 -11.21 -22.38
N ARG A 225 -18.17 -12.43 -22.19
CA ARG A 225 -18.84 -13.19 -23.26
C ARG A 225 -20.04 -12.43 -23.82
N GLU A 226 -20.93 -11.95 -22.96
CA GLU A 226 -22.16 -11.27 -23.39
C GLU A 226 -21.86 -9.91 -24.05
N LEU A 227 -20.85 -9.17 -23.55
CA LEU A 227 -20.39 -7.93 -24.18
C LEU A 227 -19.83 -8.19 -25.58
N SER A 228 -18.96 -9.20 -25.74
CA SER A 228 -18.42 -9.58 -27.05
C SER A 228 -19.53 -10.03 -28.02
N GLN A 229 -20.48 -10.84 -27.56
CA GLN A 229 -21.60 -11.29 -28.39
C GLN A 229 -22.48 -10.13 -28.84
N SER A 230 -22.74 -9.18 -27.94
CA SER A 230 -23.53 -7.98 -28.25
C SER A 230 -22.80 -7.09 -29.26
N LEU A 231 -21.48 -6.92 -29.11
CA LEU A 231 -20.65 -6.17 -30.06
C LEU A 231 -20.67 -6.80 -31.47
N VAL A 232 -20.60 -8.13 -31.57
CA VAL A 232 -20.71 -8.85 -32.85
C VAL A 232 -22.10 -8.68 -33.47
N ALA A 233 -23.17 -8.73 -32.67
CA ALA A 233 -24.55 -8.65 -33.15
C ALA A 233 -24.89 -7.29 -33.79
N ILE A 234 -24.18 -6.23 -33.42
CA ILE A 234 -24.39 -4.86 -33.90
C ILE A 234 -23.66 -4.60 -35.25
N ASN A 235 -23.03 -5.62 -35.85
CA ASN A 235 -22.43 -5.59 -37.19
C ASN A 235 -21.42 -4.44 -37.41
N SER A 236 -20.25 -4.48 -36.77
CA SER A 236 -18.98 -3.81 -37.14
C SER A 236 -18.96 -2.32 -37.60
N THR A 237 -20.07 -1.59 -37.62
CA THR A 237 -20.16 -0.16 -38.01
C THR A 237 -20.26 0.75 -36.80
N THR A 238 -20.03 0.24 -35.57
CA THR A 238 -19.53 1.10 -34.52
C THR A 238 -18.08 1.43 -34.88
N ASP A 239 -17.89 2.47 -35.69
CA ASP A 239 -16.61 2.95 -36.28
C ASP A 239 -15.55 3.40 -35.26
N GLY A 240 -15.55 2.83 -34.05
CA GLY A 240 -14.68 3.21 -32.94
C GLY A 240 -14.25 2.08 -32.02
N PHE A 241 -15.02 1.00 -31.82
CA PHE A 241 -14.64 -0.06 -30.87
C PHE A 241 -14.21 -1.34 -31.60
N PRO A 242 -12.92 -1.72 -31.53
CA PRO A 242 -12.49 -2.98 -32.12
C PRO A 242 -13.06 -4.18 -31.35
N LEU A 243 -13.19 -5.32 -32.04
CA LEU A 243 -13.55 -6.61 -31.42
C LEU A 243 -12.52 -7.07 -30.36
N GLN A 244 -11.31 -6.49 -30.37
CA GLN A 244 -10.30 -6.73 -29.36
C GLN A 244 -10.58 -5.88 -28.12
N HIS A 245 -10.69 -6.53 -26.96
CA HIS A 245 -10.84 -5.84 -25.69
C HIS A 245 -9.62 -4.96 -25.39
N ALA A 246 -9.87 -3.83 -24.73
CA ALA A 246 -8.83 -2.91 -24.30
C ALA A 246 -7.85 -3.61 -23.34
N HIS A 247 -6.60 -3.16 -23.34
CA HIS A 247 -5.71 -3.43 -22.22
C HIS A 247 -6.27 -2.73 -20.97
N LEU A 248 -6.69 -3.53 -19.99
CA LEU A 248 -7.62 -3.13 -18.93
C LEU A 248 -7.05 -2.15 -17.89
N GLY A 249 -5.73 -2.04 -17.74
CA GLY A 249 -5.12 -1.15 -16.74
C GLY A 249 -5.66 -1.41 -15.32
N GLU A 250 -6.29 -0.42 -14.69
CA GLU A 250 -6.91 -0.55 -13.36
C GLU A 250 -8.19 -1.41 -13.34
N LEU A 251 -8.78 -1.73 -14.49
CA LEU A 251 -9.93 -2.64 -14.63
C LEU A 251 -9.46 -4.10 -14.57
N THR A 252 -8.67 -4.47 -13.57
CA THR A 252 -8.14 -5.82 -13.38
C THR A 252 -8.44 -6.35 -11.98
N PRO A 253 -8.39 -7.66 -11.75
CA PRO A 253 -8.50 -8.18 -10.40
C PRO A 253 -7.40 -7.57 -9.49
N PRO A 254 -7.73 -7.22 -8.22
CA PRO A 254 -8.96 -7.55 -7.51
C PRO A 254 -10.07 -6.49 -7.58
N THR A 255 -9.88 -5.35 -8.26
CA THR A 255 -10.82 -4.21 -8.29
C THR A 255 -11.99 -4.42 -9.25
N PHE A 256 -11.74 -5.09 -10.37
CA PHE A 256 -12.74 -5.36 -11.40
C PHE A 256 -12.55 -6.74 -12.05
N PHE A 257 -13.66 -7.42 -12.36
CA PHE A 257 -13.67 -8.72 -13.05
C PHE A 257 -14.58 -8.64 -14.27
N GLY A 258 -14.02 -8.56 -15.47
CA GLY A 258 -14.83 -8.47 -16.68
C GLY A 258 -14.04 -8.06 -17.91
N ALA A 259 -14.64 -7.21 -18.73
CA ALA A 259 -14.02 -6.67 -19.93
C ALA A 259 -14.34 -5.19 -20.11
N ALA A 260 -13.47 -4.52 -20.86
CA ALA A 260 -13.69 -3.16 -21.34
C ALA A 260 -13.37 -3.04 -22.83
N LEU A 261 -14.03 -2.10 -23.49
CA LEU A 261 -13.78 -1.66 -24.85
C LEU A 261 -13.34 -0.20 -24.77
N SER A 262 -12.26 0.12 -25.47
CA SER A 262 -11.75 1.48 -25.62
C SER A 262 -11.89 1.92 -27.05
N TYR A 263 -12.11 3.22 -27.25
CA TYR A 263 -12.13 3.77 -28.58
C TYR A 263 -10.77 3.52 -29.28
N GLU A 264 -10.81 3.08 -30.53
CA GLU A 264 -9.70 2.62 -31.37
C GLU A 264 -8.84 1.49 -30.79
N GLY A 265 -9.27 0.83 -29.71
CA GLY A 265 -8.50 -0.23 -29.06
C GLY A 265 -7.29 0.28 -28.28
N GLN A 266 -7.29 1.55 -27.89
CA GLN A 266 -6.25 2.13 -27.05
C GLN A 266 -6.18 1.43 -25.67
N LYS A 267 -5.10 1.66 -24.92
CA LYS A 267 -5.06 1.20 -23.51
C LYS A 267 -6.13 1.94 -22.72
N ALA A 268 -6.76 1.28 -21.74
CA ALA A 268 -7.82 1.91 -20.94
C ALA A 268 -7.35 3.23 -20.30
N SER A 269 -6.13 3.24 -19.75
CA SER A 269 -5.49 4.41 -19.15
C SER A 269 -5.21 5.58 -20.10
N ALA A 270 -5.31 5.36 -21.41
CA ALA A 270 -5.01 6.36 -22.44
C ALA A 270 -6.24 6.75 -23.25
N SER A 271 -7.40 6.14 -22.98
CA SER A 271 -8.62 6.37 -23.73
C SER A 271 -9.54 7.29 -22.95
N SER A 272 -10.02 8.34 -23.61
CA SER A 272 -11.01 9.26 -23.05
C SER A 272 -12.44 8.71 -23.11
N LEU A 273 -12.66 7.57 -23.76
CA LEU A 273 -13.96 6.91 -23.89
C LEU A 273 -13.82 5.40 -23.64
N LEU A 274 -14.44 4.92 -22.56
CA LEU A 274 -14.41 3.50 -22.17
C LEU A 274 -15.81 2.96 -21.98
N VAL A 275 -16.07 1.77 -22.52
CA VAL A 275 -17.23 0.93 -22.21
C VAL A 275 -16.76 -0.23 -21.35
N TRP A 276 -17.46 -0.59 -20.28
CA TRP A 276 -17.14 -1.76 -19.46
C TRP A 276 -18.36 -2.64 -19.21
N ALA A 277 -18.11 -3.92 -18.95
CA ALA A 277 -19.07 -4.85 -18.37
C ALA A 277 -18.34 -5.84 -17.45
N GLY A 278 -18.78 -5.96 -16.20
CA GLY A 278 -18.13 -6.86 -15.24
C GLY A 278 -18.64 -6.72 -13.81
N VAL A 279 -17.92 -7.35 -12.88
CA VAL A 279 -18.10 -7.18 -11.45
C VAL A 279 -17.18 -6.06 -10.97
N LEU A 280 -17.76 -5.00 -10.42
CA LEU A 280 -17.03 -3.90 -9.78
C LEU A 280 -16.98 -4.16 -8.28
N SER A 281 -15.78 -4.36 -7.72
CA SER A 281 -15.58 -4.67 -6.30
C SER A 281 -15.02 -3.50 -5.50
N LYS A 282 -14.29 -2.60 -6.18
CA LYS A 282 -13.66 -1.40 -5.64
C LYS A 282 -13.62 -0.31 -6.70
N THR A 283 -13.37 0.92 -6.29
CA THR A 283 -13.16 2.05 -7.20
C THR A 283 -11.96 1.81 -8.13
N CYS A 284 -12.15 2.05 -9.42
CA CYS A 284 -11.10 2.06 -10.45
C CYS A 284 -11.45 3.08 -11.54
N TYR A 285 -10.48 3.87 -12.01
CA TYR A 285 -10.74 5.01 -12.91
C TYR A 285 -11.92 5.90 -12.45
N ASP A 286 -12.02 6.15 -11.14
CA ASP A 286 -13.12 6.92 -10.51
C ASP A 286 -14.53 6.29 -10.64
N ILE A 287 -14.65 5.11 -11.26
CA ILE A 287 -15.89 4.31 -11.27
C ILE A 287 -15.98 3.56 -9.94
N SER A 288 -16.98 3.90 -9.12
CA SER A 288 -17.14 3.33 -7.76
C SER A 288 -18.41 2.48 -7.63
N PRO A 289 -18.37 1.37 -6.84
CA PRO A 289 -19.59 0.65 -6.44
C PRO A 289 -20.60 1.56 -5.75
N ALA A 290 -21.89 1.24 -5.82
CA ALA A 290 -22.94 1.98 -5.13
C ALA A 290 -22.78 1.99 -3.61
N SER A 291 -22.21 0.93 -3.07
CA SER A 291 -22.01 0.73 -1.64
C SER A 291 -20.59 0.27 -1.41
N GLU A 292 -19.85 1.04 -0.60
CA GLU A 292 -18.47 0.73 -0.27
C GLU A 292 -18.38 -0.68 0.35
N GLY A 293 -17.46 -1.50 -0.20
CA GLY A 293 -17.23 -2.86 0.27
C GLY A 293 -18.23 -3.92 -0.22
N LEU A 294 -19.23 -3.55 -1.02
CA LEU A 294 -20.18 -4.49 -1.63
C LEU A 294 -19.97 -4.56 -3.15
N PRO A 295 -19.57 -5.72 -3.70
CA PRO A 295 -19.48 -5.88 -5.14
C PRO A 295 -20.83 -5.77 -5.85
N GLU A 296 -20.79 -5.36 -7.11
CA GLU A 296 -21.96 -5.25 -7.96
C GLU A 296 -21.64 -5.70 -9.39
N LEU A 297 -22.65 -6.19 -10.11
CA LEU A 297 -22.58 -6.27 -11.57
C LEU A 297 -22.74 -4.85 -12.11
N SER A 298 -21.83 -4.43 -12.98
CA SER A 298 -21.78 -3.08 -13.52
C SER A 298 -21.54 -3.12 -15.02
N ILE A 299 -22.28 -2.28 -15.74
CA ILE A 299 -22.13 -2.06 -17.16
C ILE A 299 -22.42 -0.61 -17.49
N GLY A 300 -21.58 -0.01 -18.32
CA GLY A 300 -21.72 1.40 -18.65
C GLY A 300 -20.62 1.88 -19.57
N PHE A 301 -20.62 3.19 -19.80
CA PHE A 301 -19.49 3.88 -20.40
C PHE A 301 -19.16 5.16 -19.64
N GLY A 302 -17.94 5.64 -19.85
CA GLY A 302 -17.43 6.86 -19.24
C GLY A 302 -16.71 7.70 -20.26
N VAL A 303 -16.76 9.02 -20.04
CA VAL A 303 -16.09 10.03 -20.84
C VAL A 303 -15.18 10.83 -19.91
N TRP A 304 -13.88 10.71 -20.10
CA TRP A 304 -12.85 11.41 -19.31
C TRP A 304 -12.42 12.68 -20.04
N GLY A 305 -12.55 13.81 -19.36
CA GLY A 305 -12.03 15.08 -19.86
C GLY A 305 -10.49 15.12 -19.83
N ASP A 306 -9.92 15.86 -20.78
CA ASP A 306 -8.48 16.13 -20.86
C ASP A 306 -8.06 17.40 -20.07
N SER A 307 -9.03 18.20 -19.63
CA SER A 307 -8.84 19.50 -18.97
C SER A 307 -9.93 19.82 -17.95
N ILE A 308 -9.62 20.68 -16.98
CA ILE A 308 -10.54 21.13 -15.92
C ILE A 308 -11.77 21.87 -16.47
N ASP A 309 -11.65 22.45 -17.66
CA ASP A 309 -12.71 23.21 -18.32
C ASP A 309 -13.61 22.32 -19.21
N PHE A 310 -13.41 20.99 -19.19
CA PHE A 310 -14.22 20.05 -19.97
C PHE A 310 -15.70 20.08 -19.53
N VAL A 311 -16.59 20.48 -20.44
CA VAL A 311 -18.03 20.67 -20.14
C VAL A 311 -18.84 19.39 -20.33
N GLY A 312 -18.26 18.33 -20.88
CA GLY A 312 -18.94 17.05 -21.07
C GLY A 312 -20.05 17.05 -22.14
N PRO A 313 -20.86 15.98 -22.20
CA PRO A 313 -22.02 15.90 -23.08
C PRO A 313 -23.11 16.91 -22.68
N ASP A 314 -23.71 17.60 -23.65
CA ASP A 314 -24.80 18.55 -23.41
C ASP A 314 -26.13 17.84 -23.02
N GLU A 315 -27.07 18.60 -22.44
CA GLU A 315 -28.37 18.07 -22.00
C GLU A 315 -29.17 17.40 -23.14
N ALA A 316 -29.01 17.87 -24.38
CA ALA A 316 -29.69 17.30 -25.53
C ALA A 316 -29.14 15.92 -25.88
N LEU A 317 -27.81 15.75 -25.85
CA LEU A 317 -27.12 14.49 -26.07
C LEU A 317 -27.42 13.48 -24.95
N ILE A 318 -27.43 13.93 -23.69
CA ILE A 318 -27.87 13.14 -22.52
C ILE A 318 -29.30 12.63 -22.72
N SER A 319 -30.24 13.53 -23.02
CA SER A 319 -31.66 13.19 -23.18
C SER A 319 -31.89 12.22 -24.34
N GLN A 320 -31.15 12.38 -25.44
CA GLN A 320 -31.23 11.47 -26.61
C GLN A 320 -30.78 10.05 -26.26
N LEU A 321 -29.70 9.91 -25.51
CA LEU A 321 -29.22 8.61 -25.06
C LEU A 321 -30.24 7.93 -24.14
N GLU A 322 -30.78 8.67 -23.18
CA GLU A 322 -31.81 8.14 -22.26
C GLU A 322 -33.06 7.66 -23.00
N LEU A 323 -33.49 8.37 -24.05
CA LEU A 323 -34.60 7.97 -24.91
C LEU A 323 -34.29 6.74 -25.78
N SER A 324 -33.01 6.54 -26.13
CA SER A 324 -32.57 5.43 -26.98
C SER A 324 -32.48 4.11 -26.24
N ILE A 325 -32.46 4.13 -24.92
CA ILE A 325 -32.38 2.94 -24.08
C ILE A 325 -33.79 2.50 -23.66
N PRO A 326 -34.19 1.25 -23.98
CA PRO A 326 -35.48 0.72 -23.60
C PRO A 326 -35.77 0.85 -22.10
N SER A 327 -36.96 1.36 -21.76
CA SER A 327 -37.44 1.40 -20.38
C SER A 327 -37.90 0.00 -19.94
N GLY A 328 -36.94 -0.88 -19.68
CA GLY A 328 -37.15 -2.29 -19.30
C GLY A 328 -36.53 -2.63 -17.94
N THR A 329 -37.26 -3.43 -17.16
CA THR A 329 -37.07 -3.74 -15.73
C THR A 329 -35.70 -4.30 -15.30
N ASP A 330 -35.37 -4.06 -14.02
CA ASP A 330 -34.18 -4.41 -13.20
C ASP A 330 -32.84 -3.74 -13.53
N GLY A 331 -32.50 -2.73 -12.71
CA GLY A 331 -31.37 -1.82 -12.93
C GLY A 331 -31.85 -0.54 -13.62
N LYS A 332 -31.70 0.61 -12.96
CA LYS A 332 -31.93 1.91 -13.59
C LYS A 332 -30.62 2.39 -14.19
N TRP A 333 -30.66 2.82 -15.44
CA TRP A 333 -29.58 3.60 -16.02
C TRP A 333 -29.51 4.95 -15.32
N ALA A 334 -28.30 5.39 -14.97
CA ALA A 334 -28.08 6.65 -14.28
C ALA A 334 -26.82 7.32 -14.78
N TRP A 335 -26.91 8.65 -14.92
CA TRP A 335 -25.75 9.51 -15.08
C TRP A 335 -25.12 9.80 -13.71
N HIS A 336 -23.81 9.72 -13.67
CA HIS A 336 -22.98 10.15 -12.55
C HIS A 336 -21.88 11.05 -13.11
N VAL A 337 -21.71 12.22 -12.50
CA VAL A 337 -20.64 13.16 -12.85
C VAL A 337 -19.72 13.27 -11.65
N ASP A 338 -18.47 12.88 -11.83
CA ASP A 338 -17.43 13.10 -10.83
C ASP A 338 -16.60 14.33 -11.22
N THR A 339 -16.69 15.38 -10.41
CA THR A 339 -15.99 16.65 -10.61
C THR A 339 -14.70 16.74 -9.80
N GLN A 340 -14.33 15.70 -9.05
CA GLN A 340 -13.12 15.62 -8.23
C GLN A 340 -12.16 14.50 -8.67
N ALA A 341 -12.18 14.15 -9.95
CA ALA A 341 -11.35 13.09 -10.50
C ALA A 341 -9.83 13.33 -10.30
N TYR A 342 -9.05 12.26 -10.42
CA TYR A 342 -7.61 12.19 -10.14
C TYR A 342 -6.72 13.26 -10.82
N ASN A 343 -7.14 13.82 -11.98
CA ASN A 343 -6.41 14.86 -12.71
C ASN A 343 -7.08 16.26 -12.63
N GLY A 344 -8.19 16.40 -11.90
CA GLY A 344 -8.99 17.62 -11.81
C GLY A 344 -9.91 17.89 -13.01
N ALA A 345 -9.95 17.01 -14.02
CA ALA A 345 -10.90 17.08 -15.13
C ALA A 345 -12.18 16.30 -14.79
N PRO A 346 -13.38 16.80 -15.13
CA PRO A 346 -14.62 16.09 -14.84
C PRO A 346 -14.75 14.80 -15.66
N ILE A 347 -15.39 13.80 -15.06
CA ILE A 347 -15.71 12.51 -15.70
C ILE A 347 -17.22 12.36 -15.74
N TYR A 348 -17.73 11.96 -16.92
CA TYR A 348 -19.15 11.68 -17.13
C TYR A 348 -19.34 10.18 -17.30
N ILE A 349 -20.06 9.56 -16.37
CA ILE A 349 -20.30 8.13 -16.30
C ILE A 349 -21.77 7.88 -16.54
N PHE A 350 -22.09 6.99 -17.47
CA PHE A 350 -23.44 6.50 -17.68
C PHE A 350 -23.46 4.98 -17.53
N SER A 351 -24.16 4.51 -16.50
CA SER A 351 -24.09 3.09 -16.14
C SER A 351 -25.38 2.57 -15.52
N THR A 352 -25.49 1.26 -15.50
CA THR A 352 -26.47 0.54 -14.70
C THR A 352 -25.80 -0.58 -13.92
N ARG A 353 -26.40 -0.93 -12.79
CA ARG A 353 -25.80 -1.81 -11.80
C ARG A 353 -26.83 -2.68 -11.09
N LEU A 354 -26.34 -3.81 -10.60
CA LEU A 354 -27.10 -4.74 -9.77
C LEU A 354 -26.23 -5.21 -8.61
N THR A 355 -26.58 -4.86 -7.38
CA THR A 355 -25.74 -5.17 -6.21
C THR A 355 -25.81 -6.65 -5.88
N PHE A 356 -24.77 -7.20 -5.26
CA PHE A 356 -24.79 -8.60 -4.81
C PHE A 356 -25.91 -8.89 -3.80
N ILE A 357 -26.37 -7.89 -3.04
CA ILE A 357 -27.53 -8.02 -2.16
C ILE A 357 -28.81 -8.22 -2.98
N ASP A 358 -29.00 -7.42 -4.03
CA ASP A 358 -30.16 -7.54 -4.92
C ASP A 358 -30.16 -8.91 -5.61
N ILE A 359 -29.01 -9.34 -6.15
CA ILE A 359 -28.87 -10.65 -6.81
C ILE A 359 -29.19 -11.78 -5.84
N PHE A 360 -28.68 -11.70 -4.61
CA PHE A 360 -29.00 -12.69 -3.58
C PHE A 360 -30.51 -12.76 -3.30
N GLY A 361 -31.18 -11.61 -3.22
CA GLY A 361 -32.63 -11.52 -3.06
C GLY A 361 -33.40 -12.11 -4.24
N MET A 362 -32.98 -11.81 -5.48
CA MET A 362 -33.61 -12.27 -6.73
C MET A 362 -33.43 -13.78 -6.95
N THR A 363 -32.26 -14.31 -6.62
CA THR A 363 -31.91 -15.73 -6.79
C THR A 363 -32.35 -16.59 -5.61
N ASN A 364 -32.77 -15.99 -4.49
CA ASN A 364 -33.05 -16.65 -3.22
C ASN A 364 -31.89 -17.58 -2.78
N GLY A 365 -30.65 -17.10 -2.97
CA GLY A 365 -29.43 -17.83 -2.64
C GLY A 365 -29.07 -19.00 -3.57
N LYS A 366 -29.66 -19.07 -4.77
CA LYS A 366 -29.31 -20.06 -5.82
C LYS A 366 -28.17 -19.57 -6.71
N ASP A 367 -27.91 -20.27 -7.80
CA ASP A 367 -26.92 -19.91 -8.82
C ASP A 367 -27.18 -18.49 -9.39
N TRP A 368 -26.10 -17.73 -9.57
CA TRP A 368 -26.12 -16.35 -10.05
C TRP A 368 -25.82 -16.24 -11.55
N ASP A 369 -25.33 -17.32 -12.17
CA ASP A 369 -24.88 -17.30 -13.57
C ASP A 369 -26.01 -16.92 -14.54
N GLU A 370 -27.21 -17.46 -14.35
CA GLU A 370 -28.38 -17.14 -15.19
C GLU A 370 -28.80 -15.67 -15.04
N THR A 371 -28.83 -15.17 -13.80
CA THR A 371 -29.17 -13.77 -13.51
C THR A 371 -28.12 -12.82 -14.08
N ALA A 372 -26.83 -13.11 -13.90
CA ALA A 372 -25.74 -12.32 -14.45
C ALA A 372 -25.73 -12.36 -15.98
N GLN A 373 -25.95 -13.54 -16.58
CA GLN A 373 -26.04 -13.68 -18.03
C GLN A 373 -27.18 -12.83 -18.58
N MET A 374 -28.38 -12.92 -18.00
CA MET A 374 -29.53 -12.13 -18.43
C MET A 374 -29.25 -10.64 -18.30
N PHE A 375 -28.70 -10.20 -17.17
CA PHE A 375 -28.32 -8.82 -16.93
C PHE A 375 -27.33 -8.32 -17.99
N PHE A 376 -26.17 -8.98 -18.14
CA PHE A 376 -25.14 -8.52 -19.07
C PHE A 376 -25.59 -8.58 -20.53
N LYS A 377 -26.34 -9.61 -20.92
CA LYS A 377 -26.88 -9.75 -22.28
C LYS A 377 -27.81 -8.59 -22.63
N VAL A 378 -28.83 -8.35 -21.81
CA VAL A 378 -29.81 -7.29 -22.07
C VAL A 378 -29.14 -5.93 -22.05
N ARG A 379 -28.38 -5.62 -21.00
CA ARG A 379 -27.78 -4.29 -20.84
C ARG A 379 -26.67 -4.00 -21.85
N SER A 380 -25.91 -5.01 -22.30
CA SER A 380 -24.91 -4.83 -23.35
C SER A 380 -25.55 -4.53 -24.70
N GLN A 381 -26.67 -5.19 -25.01
CA GLN A 381 -27.43 -4.92 -26.24
C GLN A 381 -28.05 -3.53 -26.24
N GLU A 382 -28.64 -3.11 -25.11
CA GLU A 382 -29.20 -1.77 -24.97
C GLU A 382 -28.13 -0.69 -25.10
N LEU A 383 -27.01 -0.84 -24.37
CA LEU A 383 -25.93 0.15 -24.35
C LEU A 383 -25.27 0.30 -25.71
N LEU A 384 -24.79 -0.81 -26.28
CA LEU A 384 -24.10 -0.78 -27.56
C LEU A 384 -25.06 -0.40 -28.69
N GLY A 385 -26.33 -0.82 -28.62
CA GLY A 385 -27.37 -0.42 -29.56
C GLY A 385 -27.58 1.09 -29.56
N ALA A 386 -27.73 1.70 -28.37
CA ALA A 386 -27.88 3.14 -28.23
C ALA A 386 -26.64 3.90 -28.73
N LEU A 387 -25.44 3.45 -28.33
CA LEU A 387 -24.17 4.03 -28.76
C LEU A 387 -23.94 3.94 -30.29
N SER A 388 -24.44 2.87 -30.92
CA SER A 388 -24.34 2.66 -32.37
C SER A 388 -25.42 3.37 -33.20
N SER A 389 -26.46 3.91 -32.55
CA SER A 389 -27.61 4.45 -33.26
C SER A 389 -27.31 5.80 -33.93
N SER A 390 -27.59 5.89 -35.24
CA SER A 390 -27.49 7.11 -36.05
C SER A 390 -28.87 7.80 -36.11
N GLN A 391 -29.36 8.35 -34.99
CA GLN A 391 -30.70 8.95 -34.93
C GLN A 391 -30.75 10.45 -35.30
N LEU A 392 -29.69 11.02 -35.88
CA LEU A 392 -29.60 12.46 -36.16
C LEU A 392 -29.48 12.76 -37.66
N SER A 393 -29.81 14.01 -38.01
CA SER A 393 -29.88 14.55 -39.39
C SER A 393 -28.57 14.50 -40.19
N ASP A 394 -27.45 14.13 -39.54
CA ASP A 394 -26.09 14.30 -40.04
C ASP A 394 -25.35 12.96 -40.26
N ASP A 395 -26.07 11.83 -40.25
CA ASP A 395 -25.54 10.44 -40.39
C ASP A 395 -24.45 10.03 -39.37
N GLU A 396 -24.15 10.87 -38.36
CA GLU A 396 -23.13 10.63 -37.33
C GLU A 396 -23.67 9.78 -36.15
N SER A 397 -22.87 8.81 -35.70
CA SER A 397 -23.18 7.94 -34.56
C SER A 397 -22.96 8.65 -33.21
N PHE A 398 -23.59 8.14 -32.14
CA PHE A 398 -23.42 8.69 -30.80
C PHE A 398 -21.97 8.62 -30.31
N ILE A 399 -21.26 7.54 -30.65
CA ILE A 399 -19.84 7.34 -30.30
C ILE A 399 -18.95 8.41 -30.94
N GLU A 400 -19.17 8.76 -32.21
CA GLU A 400 -18.39 9.80 -32.89
C GLU A 400 -18.57 11.18 -32.25
N ARG A 401 -19.81 11.51 -31.87
CA ARG A 401 -20.11 12.74 -31.13
C ARG A 401 -19.43 12.79 -29.77
N LEU A 402 -19.44 11.68 -29.02
CA LEU A 402 -18.72 11.59 -27.75
C LEU A 402 -17.21 11.74 -27.94
N ASN A 403 -16.64 11.15 -28.99
CA ASN A 403 -15.22 11.25 -29.27
C ASN A 403 -14.80 12.69 -29.62
N ARG A 404 -15.64 13.44 -30.34
CA ARG A 404 -15.39 14.87 -30.62
C ARG A 404 -15.39 15.75 -29.38
N LEU A 405 -16.05 15.35 -28.30
CA LEU A 405 -16.02 16.13 -27.06
C LEU A 405 -14.65 16.05 -26.39
N VAL A 406 -13.92 14.95 -26.60
CA VAL A 406 -12.65 14.64 -25.92
C VAL A 406 -11.42 14.75 -26.84
N SER A 407 -11.62 15.20 -28.08
CA SER A 407 -10.58 15.50 -29.09
C SER A 407 -10.43 16.99 -29.28
#